data_AF-A0A5C3KSF3-F1
#
_entry.id   AF-A0A5C3KSF3-F1
#
_cell.length_a   1.000
_cell.length_b   1.000
_cell.length_c   1.000
_cell.angle_alpha   90.00
_cell.angle_beta   90.00
_cell.angle_gamma   90.00
#
_symmetry.space_group_name_H-M   'P 1'
#
loop_
_entity.id
_entity.type
_entity.pdbx_description
1 polymer ?
#
loop_
_entity_poly.entity_id
_entity_poly.type
_entity_poly.pdbx_seq_one_letter_code
_entity_poly.pdbx_strand_id
1 'polypeptide(L)'
;ADLEQLRSDIASMVTPSWTLNLPSNLGEASHGKLKSDQWRMLGTTYLPASLIRLIATAHSTSKAKADLYLQLLQTYIDGVKLLFPDYRFKPNHHMAFHIAEYLCMYGPVHSWWTFPFERMIGLLQRIPTNNKYSKYEETIAKSFNRASNLRGMFYKASCPPAIK
;
A
#
# COMPACT_ATOMS: atom_id res chain seq x y z
N ALA A 1 5.65 15.53 9.35
CA ALA A 1 5.53 14.09 9.07
C ALA A 1 6.08 13.76 7.69
N ASP A 2 5.54 14.35 6.62
CA ASP A 2 5.92 13.99 5.24
C ASP A 2 7.39 14.33 4.89
N LEU A 3 7.92 15.47 5.35
CA LEU A 3 9.33 15.83 5.14
C LEU A 3 10.29 14.92 5.91
N GLU A 4 9.97 14.56 7.15
CA GLU A 4 10.76 13.61 7.94
C GLU A 4 10.77 12.23 7.30
N GLN A 5 9.63 11.82 6.74
CA GLN A 5 9.54 10.57 6.02
C GLN A 5 10.36 10.60 4.72
N LEU A 6 10.34 11.71 3.98
CA LEU A 6 11.21 11.91 2.83
C LEU A 6 12.68 11.86 3.22
N ARG A 7 13.08 12.48 4.34
CA ARG A 7 14.45 12.43 4.87
C ARG A 7 14.87 10.99 5.21
N SER A 8 13.98 10.23 5.86
CA SER A 8 14.18 8.80 6.15
C SER A 8 14.31 7.98 4.87
N ASP A 9 13.50 8.26 3.86
CA ASP A 9 13.55 7.58 2.56
C ASP A 9 14.87 7.92 1.84
N ILE A 10 15.31 9.19 1.84
CA ILE A 10 16.61 9.61 1.28
C ILE A 10 17.77 8.88 1.97
N ALA A 11 17.73 8.76 3.30
CA ALA A 11 18.79 8.10 4.07
C ALA A 11 18.88 6.59 3.84
N SER A 12 17.77 5.94 3.45
CA SER A 12 17.68 4.48 3.27
C SER A 12 17.70 4.03 1.81
N MET A 13 17.46 4.94 0.86
CA MET A 13 17.42 4.62 -0.55
C MET A 13 18.80 4.26 -1.08
N VAL A 14 18.94 3.02 -1.55
CA VAL A 14 20.14 2.55 -2.22
C VAL A 14 20.10 3.05 -3.67
N THR A 15 21.09 3.86 -4.04
CA THR A 15 21.25 4.36 -5.40
C THR A 15 22.60 3.92 -6.00
N PRO A 16 22.73 3.86 -7.33
CA PRO A 16 24.01 3.56 -7.95
C PRO A 16 25.08 4.61 -7.59
N SER A 17 26.35 4.21 -7.47
CA SER A 17 27.44 5.10 -7.04
C SER A 17 27.68 6.31 -7.95
N TRP A 18 27.26 6.25 -9.21
CA TRP A 18 27.35 7.35 -10.18
C TRP A 18 26.22 8.38 -10.03
N THR A 19 25.19 8.09 -9.22
CA THR A 19 24.15 9.07 -8.89
C THR A 19 24.60 9.99 -7.78
N LEU A 20 24.20 11.25 -7.86
CA LEU A 20 24.57 12.26 -6.88
C LEU A 20 23.73 12.10 -5.62
N ASN A 21 24.39 11.88 -4.48
CA ASN A 21 23.72 11.71 -3.20
C ASN A 21 23.03 13.00 -2.76
N LEU A 22 21.79 12.84 -2.26
CA LEU A 22 21.07 13.92 -1.59
C LEU A 22 21.42 13.97 -0.10
N PRO A 23 21.40 15.17 0.49
CA PRO A 23 21.51 15.31 1.94
C PRO A 23 20.32 14.67 2.64
N SER A 24 20.60 13.80 3.61
CA SER A 24 19.58 13.19 4.46
C SER A 24 18.86 14.22 5.34
N ASN A 25 19.47 15.38 5.59
CA ASN A 25 18.88 16.48 6.34
C ASN A 25 18.25 17.57 5.44
N LEU A 26 17.71 17.16 4.30
CA LEU A 26 17.07 18.02 3.30
C LEU A 26 16.13 19.06 3.92
N GLY A 27 16.34 20.34 3.62
CA GLY A 27 15.49 21.45 4.09
C GLY A 27 15.88 22.04 5.45
N GLU A 28 16.92 21.52 6.12
CA GLU A 28 17.52 22.20 7.27
C GLU A 28 18.36 23.41 6.84
N ALA A 29 18.32 24.48 7.64
CA ALA A 29 19.12 25.68 7.42
C ALA A 29 20.65 25.39 7.43
N SER A 30 21.07 24.32 8.11
CA SER A 30 22.46 23.89 8.24
C SER A 30 23.09 23.44 6.91
N HIS A 31 22.30 22.93 5.96
CA HIS A 31 22.83 22.35 4.72
C HIS A 31 22.92 23.36 3.55
N GLY A 32 22.19 24.47 3.62
CA GLY A 32 22.15 25.47 2.54
C GLY A 32 21.35 25.01 1.32
N LYS A 33 21.62 25.64 0.16
CA LYS A 33 20.84 25.43 -1.08
C LYS A 33 21.31 24.19 -1.84
N LEU A 34 20.37 23.42 -2.36
CA LEU A 34 20.67 22.33 -3.28
C LEU A 34 21.26 22.86 -4.59
N LYS A 35 22.23 22.14 -5.12
CA LYS A 35 22.77 22.37 -6.47
C LYS A 35 21.74 21.94 -7.52
N SER A 36 21.88 22.45 -8.75
CA SER A 36 20.98 22.12 -9.87
C SER A 36 20.84 20.61 -10.10
N ASP A 37 21.95 19.88 -10.00
CA ASP A 37 21.95 18.43 -10.18
C ASP A 37 21.23 17.68 -9.04
N GLN A 38 21.39 18.17 -7.81
CA GLN A 38 20.65 17.65 -6.65
C GLN A 38 19.15 17.91 -6.78
N TRP A 39 18.75 19.09 -7.28
CA TRP A 39 17.34 19.36 -7.60
C TRP A 39 16.79 18.38 -8.62
N ARG A 40 17.56 18.06 -9.67
CA ARG A 40 17.16 17.07 -10.67
C ARG A 40 16.95 15.70 -10.03
N MET A 41 17.92 15.21 -9.26
CA MET A 41 17.83 13.92 -8.57
C MET A 41 16.65 13.85 -7.60
N LEU A 42 16.44 14.90 -6.81
CA LEU A 42 15.32 14.99 -5.88
C LEU A 42 13.99 14.88 -6.61
N GLY A 43 13.82 15.64 -7.71
CA GLY A 43 12.59 15.68 -8.48
C GLY A 43 12.27 14.43 -9.29
N THR A 44 13.28 13.76 -9.85
CA THR A 44 13.07 12.63 -10.78
C THR A 44 13.13 11.28 -10.10
N THR A 45 13.84 11.15 -8.98
CA THR A 45 14.11 9.86 -8.35
C THR A 45 13.50 9.77 -6.95
N TYR A 46 13.95 10.63 -6.04
CA TYR A 46 13.61 10.50 -4.62
C TYR A 46 12.17 10.89 -4.31
N LEU A 47 11.68 12.01 -4.86
CA LEU A 47 10.30 12.46 -4.64
C LEU A 47 9.27 11.47 -5.23
N PRO A 48 9.36 11.03 -6.50
CA PRO A 48 8.43 10.05 -7.02
C PRO A 48 8.39 8.77 -6.19
N ALA A 49 9.55 8.18 -5.87
CA ALA A 49 9.61 6.95 -5.08
C ALA A 49 9.01 7.11 -3.67
N SER A 50 9.36 8.20 -2.96
CA SER A 50 8.87 8.46 -1.60
C SER A 50 7.37 8.76 -1.59
N LEU A 51 6.89 9.58 -2.53
CA LEU A 51 5.48 9.97 -2.62
C LEU A 51 4.59 8.81 -3.09
N ILE A 52 5.04 7.98 -4.04
CA ILE A 52 4.35 6.74 -4.44
C ILE A 52 4.14 5.85 -3.20
N ARG A 53 5.20 5.64 -2.40
CA ARG A 53 5.13 4.84 -1.16
C ARG A 53 4.18 5.46 -0.14
N LEU A 54 4.29 6.76 0.10
CA LEU A 54 3.44 7.49 1.05
C LEU A 54 1.95 7.42 0.68
N ILE A 55 1.62 7.64 -0.59
CA ILE A 55 0.22 7.59 -1.05
C ILE A 55 -0.31 6.15 -0.99
N ALA A 56 0.47 5.17 -1.46
CA ALA A 56 0.07 3.76 -1.45
C ALA A 56 -0.13 3.21 -0.04
N THR A 57 0.59 3.73 0.96
CA THR A 57 0.50 3.26 2.36
C THR A 57 -0.35 4.16 3.25
N ALA A 58 -0.97 5.20 2.71
CA ALA A 58 -1.83 6.10 3.47
C ALA A 58 -3.09 5.38 3.97
N HIS A 59 -3.58 5.77 5.15
CA HIS A 59 -4.86 5.29 5.71
C HIS A 59 -6.09 6.02 5.15
N SER A 60 -5.90 6.99 4.25
CA SER A 60 -6.97 7.71 3.58
C SER A 60 -6.59 8.00 2.13
N THR A 61 -7.59 7.93 1.25
CA THR A 61 -7.42 8.19 -0.18
C THR A 61 -8.44 9.20 -0.67
N SER A 62 -8.16 9.79 -1.82
CA SER A 62 -9.05 10.67 -2.57
C SER A 62 -8.70 10.56 -4.05
N LYS A 63 -9.61 11.00 -4.94
CA LYS A 63 -9.34 11.03 -6.38
C LYS A 63 -8.07 11.83 -6.70
N ALA A 64 -7.86 12.96 -6.02
CA ALA A 64 -6.66 13.78 -6.17
C ALA A 64 -5.37 13.01 -5.77
N LYS A 65 -5.40 12.23 -4.68
CA LYS A 65 -4.26 11.39 -4.28
C LYS A 65 -4.00 10.28 -5.29
N ALA A 66 -5.05 9.63 -5.80
CA ALA A 66 -4.93 8.60 -6.81
C ALA A 66 -4.34 9.13 -8.13
N ASP A 67 -4.79 10.31 -8.57
CA ASP A 67 -4.27 10.97 -9.77
C ASP A 67 -2.81 11.37 -9.61
N LEU A 68 -2.47 11.95 -8.45
CA LEU A 68 -1.08 12.28 -8.13
C LEU A 68 -0.18 11.04 -8.12
N TYR A 69 -0.64 9.94 -7.49
CA TYR A 69 0.07 8.66 -7.51
C TYR A 69 0.33 8.19 -8.95
N LEU A 70 -0.69 8.23 -9.81
CA LEU A 70 -0.58 7.78 -11.20
C LEU A 70 0.43 8.63 -11.99
N GLN A 71 0.39 9.96 -11.83
CA GLN A 71 1.32 10.88 -12.49
C GLN A 71 2.76 10.67 -12.03
N LEU A 72 2.97 10.46 -10.74
CA LEU A 72 4.29 10.16 -10.19
C LEU A 72 4.82 8.81 -10.69
N LEU A 73 3.97 7.79 -10.73
CA LEU A 73 4.35 6.47 -11.24
C LEU A 73 4.70 6.52 -12.74
N GLN A 74 3.92 7.25 -13.56
CA GLN A 74 4.24 7.48 -14.97
C GLN A 74 5.60 8.14 -15.13
N THR A 75 5.83 9.24 -14.41
CA THR A 75 7.10 9.97 -14.43
C THR A 75 8.28 9.08 -14.05
N TYR A 76 8.11 8.26 -13.00
CA TYR A 76 9.11 7.29 -12.58
C TYR A 76 9.42 6.25 -13.67
N ILE A 77 8.38 5.63 -14.25
CA ILE A 77 8.54 4.60 -15.29
C ILE A 77 9.17 5.18 -16.56
N ASP A 78 8.79 6.39 -16.97
CA ASP A 78 9.38 7.06 -18.12
C ASP A 78 10.83 7.44 -17.87
N GLY A 79 11.18 7.85 -16.64
CA GLY A 79 12.56 8.02 -16.21
C GLY A 79 13.38 6.74 -16.31
N VAL A 80 12.82 5.59 -15.87
CA VAL A 80 13.48 4.28 -15.99
C VAL A 80 13.70 3.92 -17.47
N LYS A 81 12.71 4.12 -18.34
CA LYS A 81 12.86 3.88 -19.79
C LYS A 81 13.94 4.75 -20.42
N LEU A 82 14.04 6.01 -20.02
CA LEU A 82 15.02 6.95 -20.56
C LEU A 82 16.44 6.57 -20.12
N LEU A 83 16.63 6.25 -18.84
CA LEU A 83 17.94 5.95 -18.26
C LEU A 83 18.42 4.52 -18.57
N PHE A 84 17.49 3.58 -18.72
CA PHE A 84 17.77 2.17 -18.94
C PHE A 84 16.88 1.63 -20.09
N PRO A 85 17.18 1.99 -21.36
CA PRO A 85 16.36 1.60 -22.51
C PRO A 85 16.15 0.09 -22.64
N ASP A 86 17.14 -0.70 -22.24
CA ASP A 86 17.11 -2.17 -22.30
C ASP A 86 16.42 -2.82 -21.08
N TYR A 87 15.89 -2.03 -20.15
CA TYR A 87 15.24 -2.55 -18.95
C TYR A 87 13.96 -3.31 -19.29
N ARG A 88 13.90 -4.58 -18.86
CA ARG A 88 12.71 -5.43 -19.03
C ARG A 88 11.76 -5.27 -17.85
N PHE A 89 10.70 -4.51 -18.04
CA PHE A 89 9.66 -4.32 -17.03
C PHE A 89 9.00 -5.64 -16.63
N LYS A 90 8.91 -5.85 -15.32
CA LYS A 90 8.19 -6.98 -14.70
C LYS A 90 6.69 -6.70 -14.60
N PRO A 91 5.83 -7.74 -14.54
CA PRO A 91 4.38 -7.57 -14.35
C PRO A 91 4.01 -6.68 -13.16
N ASN A 92 4.80 -6.67 -12.08
CA ASN A 92 4.58 -5.80 -10.93
C ASN A 92 4.56 -4.30 -11.30
N HIS A 93 5.32 -3.87 -12.31
CA HIS A 93 5.28 -2.49 -12.79
C HIS A 93 3.93 -2.18 -13.44
N HIS A 94 3.40 -3.11 -14.24
CA HIS A 94 2.06 -2.99 -14.81
C HIS A 94 0.99 -2.97 -13.70
N MET A 95 1.09 -3.88 -12.73
CA MET A 95 0.16 -3.93 -11.59
C MET A 95 0.16 -2.64 -10.76
N ALA A 96 1.31 -1.97 -10.64
CA ALA A 96 1.41 -0.70 -9.92
C ALA A 96 0.54 0.41 -10.54
N PHE A 97 0.29 0.39 -11.86
CA PHE A 97 -0.59 1.37 -12.52
C PHE A 97 -2.05 1.22 -12.09
N HIS A 98 -2.51 -0.01 -11.84
CA HIS A 98 -3.88 -0.28 -11.40
C HIS A 98 -4.16 0.19 -9.97
N ILE A 99 -3.14 0.46 -9.16
CA ILE A 99 -3.31 0.96 -7.79
C ILE A 99 -4.08 2.28 -7.77
N ALA A 100 -3.89 3.17 -8.75
CA ALA A 100 -4.64 4.43 -8.82
C ALA A 100 -6.16 4.19 -8.96
N GLU A 101 -6.53 3.25 -9.81
CA GLU A 101 -7.93 2.84 -10.01
C GLU A 101 -8.48 2.20 -8.73
N TYR A 102 -7.71 1.32 -8.09
CA TYR A 102 -8.11 0.61 -6.87
C TYR A 102 -8.25 1.55 -5.67
N LEU A 103 -7.41 2.58 -5.59
CA LEU A 103 -7.57 3.65 -4.60
C LEU A 103 -8.90 4.39 -4.77
N CYS A 104 -9.42 4.51 -6.00
CA CYS A 104 -10.73 5.12 -6.24
C CYS A 104 -11.89 4.15 -5.95
N MET A 105 -11.74 2.87 -6.29
CA MET A 105 -12.82 1.87 -6.16
C MET A 105 -12.96 1.29 -4.76
N TYR A 106 -11.84 0.93 -4.12
CA TYR A 106 -11.82 0.13 -2.90
C TYR A 106 -11.31 0.90 -1.68
N GLY A 107 -10.88 2.15 -1.87
CA GLY A 107 -10.32 2.97 -0.82
C GLY A 107 -8.82 2.68 -0.56
N PRO A 108 -8.33 3.01 0.64
CA PRO A 108 -6.91 2.85 0.99
C PRO A 108 -6.41 1.40 0.86
N VAL A 109 -5.17 1.20 0.43
CA VAL A 109 -4.58 -0.14 0.15
C VAL A 109 -4.69 -1.09 1.35
N HIS A 110 -4.51 -0.59 2.57
CA HIS A 110 -4.62 -1.40 3.80
C HIS A 110 -5.98 -2.09 3.98
N SER A 111 -7.04 -1.59 3.32
CA SER A 111 -8.37 -2.19 3.36
C SER A 111 -8.49 -3.45 2.49
N TRP A 112 -7.65 -3.59 1.47
CA TRP A 112 -7.76 -4.65 0.44
C TRP A 112 -6.44 -5.32 0.07
N TRP A 113 -5.35 -5.05 0.78
CA TRP A 113 -4.13 -5.85 0.69
C TRP A 113 -4.34 -7.29 1.22
N THR A 114 -3.33 -8.14 1.06
CA THR A 114 -3.42 -9.59 1.31
C THR A 114 -3.73 -9.98 2.76
N PHE A 115 -3.18 -9.27 3.76
CA PHE A 115 -3.26 -9.71 5.17
C PHE A 115 -4.69 -9.86 5.74
N PRO A 116 -5.66 -8.95 5.48
CA PRO A 116 -7.06 -9.14 5.83
C PRO A 116 -7.65 -10.43 5.26
N PHE A 117 -7.34 -10.77 4.01
CA PHE A 117 -7.82 -11.98 3.38
C PHE A 117 -7.13 -13.23 3.94
N GLU A 118 -5.83 -13.19 4.17
CA GLU A 118 -5.09 -14.29 4.84
C GLU A 118 -5.66 -14.56 6.24
N ARG A 119 -5.96 -13.51 7.00
CA ARG A 119 -6.63 -13.64 8.30
C ARG A 119 -7.99 -14.32 8.16
N MET A 120 -8.79 -13.94 7.17
CA MET A 120 -10.08 -14.57 6.92
C MET A 120 -9.92 -16.04 6.52
N ILE A 121 -8.99 -16.36 5.62
CA ILE A 121 -8.67 -17.74 5.22
C ILE A 121 -8.29 -18.58 6.44
N GLY A 122 -7.40 -18.06 7.30
CA GLY A 122 -7.00 -18.74 8.52
C GLY A 122 -8.15 -18.96 9.51
N LEU A 123 -9.13 -18.03 9.58
CA LEU A 123 -10.35 -18.24 10.36
C LEU A 123 -11.21 -19.36 9.78
N LEU A 124 -11.40 -19.39 8.46
CA LEU A 124 -12.19 -20.42 7.78
C LEU A 124 -11.56 -21.81 7.94
N GLN A 125 -10.23 -21.91 7.83
CA GLN A 125 -9.48 -23.16 8.00
C GLN A 125 -9.58 -23.74 9.42
N ARG A 126 -9.85 -22.92 10.44
CA ARG A 126 -9.99 -23.35 11.84
C ARG A 126 -11.40 -23.79 12.21
N ILE A 127 -12.38 -23.62 11.32
CA ILE A 127 -13.75 -24.07 11.59
C ILE A 127 -13.76 -25.60 11.66
N PRO A 128 -14.26 -26.20 12.75
CA PRO A 128 -14.36 -27.65 12.85
C PRO A 128 -15.26 -28.21 11.75
N THR A 129 -14.74 -29.18 11.01
CA THR A 129 -15.46 -29.84 9.91
C THR A 129 -15.80 -31.28 10.26
N ASN A 130 -16.94 -31.76 9.77
CA ASN A 130 -17.38 -33.16 9.96
C ASN A 130 -16.67 -34.17 9.02
N ASN A 131 -15.59 -33.75 8.35
CA ASN A 131 -14.78 -34.50 7.38
C ASN A 131 -15.57 -35.15 6.23
N LYS A 132 -16.74 -34.61 5.89
CA LYS A 132 -17.53 -35.06 4.75
C LYS A 132 -17.24 -34.15 3.56
N TYR A 133 -16.51 -34.69 2.58
CA TYR A 133 -16.05 -33.93 1.41
C TYR A 133 -17.14 -33.12 0.70
N SER A 134 -18.30 -33.71 0.48
CA SER A 134 -19.43 -33.04 -0.17
C SER A 134 -20.17 -32.00 0.68
N LYS A 135 -19.73 -31.77 1.93
CA LYS A 135 -20.40 -30.87 2.90
C LYS A 135 -19.44 -29.85 3.53
N TYR A 136 -18.20 -29.75 3.08
CA TYR A 136 -17.22 -28.84 3.67
C TYR A 136 -17.68 -27.38 3.54
N GLU A 137 -18.00 -26.97 2.33
CA GLU A 137 -18.41 -25.61 1.98
C GLU A 137 -19.66 -25.21 2.75
N GLU A 138 -20.66 -26.11 2.79
CA GLU A 138 -21.90 -25.91 3.53
C GLU A 138 -21.64 -25.76 5.04
N THR A 139 -20.80 -26.62 5.61
CA THR A 139 -20.47 -26.61 7.05
C THR A 139 -19.71 -25.34 7.43
N ILE A 140 -18.71 -24.97 6.65
CA ILE A 140 -17.90 -23.76 6.84
C ILE A 140 -18.77 -22.52 6.71
N ALA A 141 -19.57 -22.41 5.64
CA ALA A 141 -20.45 -21.27 5.40
C ALA A 141 -21.49 -21.12 6.52
N LYS A 142 -22.16 -22.20 6.93
CA LYS A 142 -23.15 -22.14 8.03
C LYS A 142 -22.49 -21.74 9.35
N SER A 143 -21.33 -22.29 9.66
CA SER A 143 -20.62 -21.98 10.91
C SER A 143 -20.14 -20.54 10.94
N PHE A 144 -19.56 -20.06 9.85
CA PHE A 144 -19.15 -18.66 9.71
C PHE A 144 -20.33 -17.69 9.87
N ASN A 145 -21.44 -17.94 9.17
CA ASN A 145 -22.63 -17.10 9.26
C ASN A 145 -23.25 -17.10 10.67
N ARG A 146 -23.33 -18.26 11.33
CA ARG A 146 -23.80 -18.37 12.72
C ARG A 146 -22.91 -17.57 13.68
N ALA A 147 -21.59 -17.69 13.56
CA ALA A 147 -20.65 -16.94 14.38
C ALA A 147 -20.74 -15.43 14.14
N SER A 148 -20.86 -15.00 12.87
CA SER A 148 -21.04 -13.59 12.51
C SER A 148 -22.35 -13.01 13.03
N ASN A 149 -23.46 -13.75 12.92
CA ASN A 149 -24.75 -13.35 13.48
C ASN A 149 -24.69 -13.22 15.01
N LEU A 150 -24.06 -14.19 15.69
CA LEU A 150 -23.86 -14.15 17.14
C LEU A 150 -23.04 -12.92 17.55
N ARG A 151 -21.90 -12.65 16.87
CA ARG A 151 -21.10 -11.42 17.09
C ARG A 151 -21.94 -10.17 16.86
N GLY A 152 -22.74 -10.14 15.80
CA GLY A 152 -23.65 -9.03 15.51
C GLY A 152 -24.69 -8.81 16.61
N MET A 153 -25.14 -9.84 17.32
CA MET A 153 -26.06 -9.70 18.44
C MET A 153 -25.44 -8.96 19.62
N PHE A 154 -24.15 -9.13 19.92
CA PHE A 154 -23.47 -8.40 21.01
C PHE A 154 -23.48 -6.88 20.83
N TYR A 155 -23.46 -6.40 19.58
CA TYR A 155 -23.49 -4.98 19.27
C TYR A 155 -24.90 -4.38 19.27
N LYS A 156 -25.96 -5.19 19.39
CA LYS A 156 -27.35 -4.70 19.43
C LYS A 156 -27.73 -4.31 20.86
N ALA A 157 -28.45 -3.20 21.00
CA ALA A 157 -29.00 -2.78 22.29
C ALA A 157 -29.96 -3.83 22.89
N SER A 158 -30.61 -4.63 22.04
CA SER A 158 -31.50 -5.73 22.42
C SER A 158 -30.80 -7.07 22.69
N CYS A 159 -29.47 -7.08 22.86
CA CYS A 159 -28.74 -8.30 23.20
C CYS A 159 -29.25 -8.89 24.52
N PRO A 160 -29.71 -10.16 24.56
CA PRO A 160 -30.18 -10.79 25.78
C PRO A 160 -29.08 -10.83 26.86
N PRO A 161 -29.40 -10.56 28.14
CA PRO A 161 -28.40 -10.58 29.22
C PRO A 161 -27.67 -11.92 29.36
N ALA A 162 -28.33 -13.03 29.03
CA ALA A 162 -27.74 -14.37 29.10
C ALA A 162 -26.62 -14.62 28.07
N ILE A 163 -26.54 -13.78 27.03
CA ILE A 163 -25.55 -13.90 25.96
C ILE A 163 -24.54 -12.75 26.04
N LYS A 164 -24.82 -11.67 26.79
CA LYS A 164 -24.05 -10.43 26.81
C LYS A 164 -22.76 -10.52 27.64
#